data_AF-A0A2J6SZ75-F1
#
_entry.id   AF-A0A2J6SZ75-F1
#
_cell.length_a   1.000
_cell.length_b   1.000
_cell.length_c   1.000
_cell.angle_alpha   90.00
_cell.angle_beta   90.00
_cell.angle_gamma   90.00
#
_symmetry.space_group_name_H-M   'P 1'
#
loop_
_entity.id
_entity.type
_entity.pdbx_description
1 polymer ?
#
loop_
_entity_poly.entity_id
_entity_poly.type
_entity_poly.pdbx_seq_one_letter_code
_entity_poly.pdbx_strand_id
1 'polypeptide(L)'
;MGDPFGISVNIGGLVQLADLVVNKIWPFLKEMKNQRSEISKLSSESIASQINLKADVKAVKEELFRRKELEARIELDEKRKKVLDFFGRVGPKENHAMSLKLRHEGTGLWLLKESRFNGWLQNCDSHIWFYGIPGAGKTILASLLIEKVFQLCKPSEAVAFFYCDYKDTAKQDPCYILASIASQIAIQHEKACEILEEEHKKIHPGTTDVKHLKPEILVSLLKKQFGLFDFTTLIIDGLDECGDNTAN
;
A
#
# COMPACT_ATOMS: atom_id res chain seq x y z
N MET A 1 -84.19 -34.16 23.80
CA MET A 1 -82.98 -33.33 23.99
C MET A 1 -82.38 -33.12 22.61
N GLY A 2 -82.68 -32.00 21.98
CA GLY A 2 -82.11 -31.59 20.70
C GLY A 2 -81.07 -30.51 20.95
N ASP A 3 -79.87 -30.71 20.42
CA ASP A 3 -78.77 -29.75 20.48
C ASP A 3 -79.11 -28.49 19.66
N PRO A 4 -79.10 -27.26 20.22
CA PRO A 4 -79.51 -26.05 19.49
C PRO A 4 -78.41 -25.45 18.61
N PHE A 5 -77.22 -26.04 18.50
CA PHE A 5 -76.08 -25.44 17.80
C PHE A 5 -75.72 -26.10 16.45
N GLY A 6 -76.71 -26.59 15.71
CA GLY A 6 -76.52 -27.05 14.34
C GLY A 6 -76.28 -25.90 13.36
N ILE A 7 -75.05 -25.40 13.27
CA ILE A 7 -74.65 -24.43 12.25
C ILE A 7 -74.61 -25.16 10.89
N SER A 8 -75.64 -25.00 10.07
CA SER A 8 -75.61 -25.46 8.68
C SER A 8 -74.72 -24.51 7.84
N VAL A 9 -73.50 -24.95 7.55
CA VAL A 9 -72.59 -24.20 6.67
C VAL A 9 -72.89 -24.57 5.21
N ASN A 10 -73.18 -23.58 4.37
CA ASN A 10 -73.42 -23.77 2.94
C ASN A 10 -72.10 -24.22 2.24
N ILE A 11 -72.14 -25.38 1.58
CA ILE A 11 -71.01 -25.98 0.85
C ILE A 11 -70.38 -25.00 -0.14
N GLY A 12 -71.20 -24.15 -0.79
CA GLY A 12 -70.69 -23.12 -1.71
C GLY A 12 -69.77 -22.09 -1.05
N GLY A 13 -70.04 -21.73 0.22
CA GLY A 13 -69.19 -20.82 0.99
C GLY A 13 -67.86 -21.45 1.39
N LEU A 14 -67.85 -22.75 1.69
CA LEU A 14 -66.62 -23.49 1.99
C LEU A 14 -65.70 -23.63 0.76
N VAL A 15 -66.28 -23.84 -0.43
CA VAL A 15 -65.52 -23.91 -1.69
C VAL A 15 -64.91 -22.54 -2.03
N GLN A 16 -65.66 -21.45 -1.87
CA GLN A 16 -65.14 -20.09 -2.08
C GLN A 16 -64.02 -19.72 -1.09
N LEU A 17 -64.15 -20.14 0.17
CA LEU A 17 -63.09 -19.99 1.17
C LEU A 17 -61.83 -20.79 0.81
N ALA A 18 -62.01 -22.05 0.38
CA ALA A 18 -60.89 -22.89 -0.05
C ALA A 18 -60.15 -22.29 -1.25
N ASP A 19 -60.89 -21.79 -2.25
CA ASP A 19 -60.34 -21.12 -3.42
C ASP A 19 -59.57 -19.83 -3.04
N LEU A 20 -60.16 -19.01 -2.16
CA LEU A 20 -59.51 -17.80 -1.64
C LEU A 20 -58.19 -18.14 -0.92
N VAL A 21 -58.19 -19.17 -0.07
CA VAL A 21 -56.99 -19.57 0.69
C VAL A 21 -55.91 -20.13 -0.23
N VAL A 22 -56.26 -21.08 -1.11
CA VAL A 22 -55.29 -21.82 -1.92
C VAL A 22 -54.78 -20.99 -3.10
N ASN A 23 -55.66 -20.29 -3.81
CA ASN A 23 -55.31 -19.63 -5.07
C ASN A 23 -54.93 -18.15 -4.90
N LYS A 24 -55.35 -17.49 -3.82
CA LYS A 24 -54.99 -16.08 -3.56
C LYS A 24 -54.04 -15.91 -2.38
N ILE A 25 -54.36 -16.46 -1.21
CA ILE A 25 -53.58 -16.20 0.01
C ILE A 25 -52.27 -16.99 0.01
N TRP A 26 -52.28 -18.28 -0.35
CA TRP A 26 -51.08 -19.12 -0.29
C TRP A 26 -49.93 -18.67 -1.21
N PRO A 27 -50.16 -18.30 -2.49
CA PRO A 27 -49.09 -17.81 -3.36
C PRO A 27 -48.52 -16.49 -2.86
N PHE A 28 -49.38 -15.59 -2.35
CA PHE A 28 -48.96 -14.33 -1.74
C PHE A 28 -48.07 -14.57 -0.50
N LEU A 29 -48.45 -15.50 0.39
CA LEU A 29 -47.62 -15.87 1.54
C LEU A 29 -46.27 -16.47 1.12
N LYS A 30 -46.23 -17.28 0.06
CA LYS A 30 -44.99 -17.84 -0.48
C LYS A 30 -44.08 -16.75 -1.03
N GLU A 31 -44.63 -15.80 -1.76
CA GLU A 31 -43.91 -14.63 -2.29
C GLU A 31 -43.33 -13.77 -1.17
N MET A 32 -44.14 -13.43 -0.15
CA MET A 32 -43.67 -12.69 1.04
C MET A 32 -42.52 -13.40 1.76
N LYS A 33 -42.58 -14.73 1.87
CA LYS A 33 -41.51 -15.53 2.49
C LYS A 33 -40.22 -15.48 1.67
N ASN A 34 -40.32 -15.49 0.34
CA ASN A 34 -39.18 -15.41 -0.56
C ASN A 34 -38.53 -14.02 -0.51
N GLN A 35 -39.33 -12.96 -0.61
CA GLN A 35 -38.86 -11.56 -0.48
C GLN A 35 -38.19 -11.31 0.87
N ARG A 36 -38.77 -11.83 1.98
CA ARG A 36 -38.13 -11.76 3.30
C ARG A 36 -36.75 -12.43 3.30
N SER A 37 -36.59 -13.55 2.59
CA SER A 37 -35.29 -14.23 2.47
C SER A 37 -34.29 -13.46 1.59
N GLU A 38 -34.73 -12.73 0.59
CA GLU A 38 -33.83 -11.90 -0.24
C GLU A 38 -33.39 -10.65 0.51
N ILE A 39 -34.31 -9.98 1.20
CA ILE A 39 -34.02 -8.82 2.05
C ILE A 39 -33.01 -9.18 3.14
N SER A 40 -33.16 -10.36 3.77
CA SER A 40 -32.20 -10.79 4.81
C SER A 40 -30.81 -11.03 4.24
N LYS A 41 -30.70 -11.63 3.04
CA LYS A 41 -29.42 -11.82 2.34
C LYS A 41 -28.76 -10.50 1.98
N LEU A 42 -29.47 -9.60 1.30
CA LEU A 42 -28.98 -8.27 0.94
C LEU A 42 -28.55 -7.46 2.16
N SER A 43 -29.33 -7.55 3.25
CA SER A 43 -28.97 -6.90 4.52
C SER A 43 -27.67 -7.46 5.10
N SER A 44 -27.47 -8.78 5.07
CA SER A 44 -26.23 -9.41 5.55
C SER A 44 -25.00 -9.02 4.72
N GLU A 45 -25.14 -8.97 3.38
CA GLU A 45 -24.08 -8.56 2.46
C GLU A 45 -23.71 -7.08 2.64
N SER A 46 -24.72 -6.22 2.85
CA SER A 46 -24.54 -4.79 3.13
C SER A 46 -23.79 -4.58 4.45
N ILE A 47 -24.16 -5.28 5.52
CA ILE A 47 -23.47 -5.22 6.82
C ILE A 47 -22.01 -5.67 6.67
N ALA A 48 -21.75 -6.79 5.98
CA ALA A 48 -20.40 -7.29 5.77
C ALA A 48 -19.52 -6.26 5.00
N SER A 49 -20.08 -5.66 3.96
CA SER A 49 -19.41 -4.61 3.17
C SER A 49 -19.10 -3.37 4.02
N GLN A 50 -20.02 -2.95 4.89
CA GLN A 50 -19.81 -1.83 5.81
C GLN A 50 -18.72 -2.11 6.85
N ILE A 51 -18.65 -3.35 7.37
CA ILE A 51 -17.59 -3.76 8.32
C ILE A 51 -16.22 -3.67 7.66
N ASN A 52 -16.08 -4.20 6.43
CA ASN A 52 -14.83 -4.14 5.67
C ASN A 52 -14.41 -2.69 5.38
N LEU A 53 -15.33 -1.86 4.90
CA LEU A 53 -15.06 -0.44 4.63
C LEU A 53 -14.61 0.30 5.90
N LYS A 54 -15.21 0.00 7.05
CA LYS A 54 -14.82 0.61 8.34
C LYS A 54 -13.41 0.19 8.76
N ALA A 55 -13.02 -1.06 8.49
CA ALA A 55 -11.66 -1.53 8.73
C ALA A 55 -10.65 -0.82 7.82
N ASP A 56 -10.94 -0.70 6.52
CA ASP A 56 -10.09 0.01 5.56
C ASP A 56 -9.92 1.48 5.94
N VAL A 57 -11.00 2.18 6.30
CA VAL A 57 -10.96 3.58 6.76
C VAL A 57 -10.12 3.73 8.02
N LYS A 58 -10.16 2.76 8.93
CA LYS A 58 -9.33 2.78 10.14
C LYS A 58 -7.85 2.63 9.79
N ALA A 59 -7.51 1.68 8.92
CA ALA A 59 -6.14 1.48 8.45
C ALA A 59 -5.58 2.72 7.74
N VAL A 60 -6.36 3.34 6.84
CA VAL A 60 -5.97 4.58 6.15
C VAL A 60 -5.75 5.73 7.14
N LYS A 61 -6.59 5.84 8.18
CA LYS A 61 -6.43 6.87 9.22
C LYS A 61 -5.15 6.66 10.04
N GLU A 62 -4.83 5.43 10.40
CA GLU A 62 -3.61 5.10 11.15
C GLU A 62 -2.36 5.40 10.31
N GLU A 63 -2.39 5.07 9.02
CA GLU A 63 -1.30 5.38 8.08
C GLU A 63 -1.13 6.90 7.89
N LEU A 64 -2.22 7.64 7.69
CA LEU A 64 -2.19 9.10 7.62
C LEU A 64 -1.66 9.74 8.90
N PHE A 65 -2.02 9.19 10.07
CA PHE A 65 -1.54 9.69 11.34
C PHE A 65 -0.03 9.46 11.50
N ARG A 66 0.47 8.27 11.11
CA ARG A 66 1.91 7.98 11.08
C ARG A 66 2.67 8.93 10.16
N ARG A 67 2.19 9.13 8.93
CA ARG A 67 2.82 10.06 7.98
C ARG A 67 2.88 11.48 8.54
N LYS A 68 1.78 11.97 9.11
CA LYS A 68 1.74 13.29 9.73
C LYS A 68 2.64 13.42 10.95
N GLU A 69 2.76 12.39 11.78
CA GLU A 69 3.64 12.41 12.95
C GLU A 69 5.12 12.45 12.53
N LEU A 70 5.44 11.75 11.44
CA LEU A 70 6.76 11.76 10.83
C LEU A 70 7.11 13.13 10.23
N GLU A 71 6.18 13.70 9.45
CA GLU A 71 6.31 15.03 8.84
C GLU A 71 6.42 16.13 9.91
N ALA A 72 5.59 16.08 10.97
CA ALA A 72 5.61 17.07 12.05
C ALA A 72 6.92 17.06 12.86
N ARG A 73 7.54 15.89 13.04
CA ARG A 73 8.86 15.77 13.70
C ARG A 73 10.01 16.32 12.85
N ILE A 74 9.84 16.37 11.52
CA ILE A 74 10.81 16.91 10.57
C ILE A 74 10.65 18.43 10.43
N GLU A 75 9.41 18.93 10.45
CA GLU A 75 9.10 20.35 10.19
C GLU A 75 9.46 21.28 11.36
N LEU A 76 9.68 20.74 12.57
CA LEU A 76 10.05 21.51 13.76
C LEU A 76 11.55 21.76 13.93
N ASP A 77 12.44 21.08 13.18
CA ASP A 77 13.88 21.22 13.34
C ASP A 77 14.58 21.58 12.02
N GLU A 78 14.87 22.87 11.84
CA GLU A 78 15.62 23.43 10.71
C GLU A 78 16.98 22.72 10.48
N LYS A 79 17.60 22.20 11.53
CA LYS A 79 18.85 21.44 11.41
C LYS A 79 18.59 20.08 10.77
N ARG A 80 17.52 19.37 11.17
CA ARG A 80 17.12 18.09 10.56
C ARG A 80 16.79 18.26 9.10
N LYS A 81 16.03 19.30 8.78
CA LYS A 81 15.70 19.62 7.38
C LYS A 81 16.95 19.78 6.54
N LYS A 82 17.95 20.55 6.99
CA LYS A 82 19.22 20.70 6.28
C LYS A 82 19.96 19.38 6.08
N VAL A 83 19.97 18.50 7.08
CA VAL A 83 20.59 17.17 6.97
C VAL A 83 19.84 16.32 5.96
N LEU A 84 18.52 16.24 6.06
CA LEU A 84 17.68 15.48 5.15
C LEU A 84 17.78 15.99 3.71
N ASP A 85 17.86 17.31 3.51
CA ASP A 85 18.04 17.94 2.21
C ASP A 85 19.45 17.66 1.64
N PHE A 86 20.48 17.65 2.49
CA PHE A 86 21.84 17.31 2.07
C PHE A 86 21.92 15.87 1.51
N PHE A 87 21.37 14.89 2.23
CA PHE A 87 21.39 13.48 1.78
C PHE A 87 20.30 13.16 0.75
N GLY A 88 19.15 13.83 0.82
CA GLY A 88 17.98 13.60 -0.02
C GLY A 88 17.89 14.50 -1.25
N ARG A 89 18.96 15.23 -1.58
CA ARG A 89 18.99 16.20 -2.69
C ARG A 89 18.49 15.62 -4.01
N VAL A 90 18.89 14.37 -4.30
CA VAL A 90 18.42 13.61 -5.45
C VAL A 90 17.40 12.60 -4.93
N GLY A 91 16.12 12.91 -5.13
CA GLY A 91 15.00 12.15 -4.58
C GLY A 91 14.19 11.43 -5.66
N PRO A 92 13.53 10.31 -5.32
CA PRO A 92 12.69 9.55 -6.26
C PRO A 92 11.25 10.08 -6.37
N LYS A 93 10.89 11.12 -5.61
CA LYS A 93 9.49 11.57 -5.42
C LYS A 93 8.81 11.95 -6.73
N GLU A 94 9.49 12.70 -7.60
CA GLU A 94 8.93 13.15 -8.87
C GLU A 94 8.74 11.99 -9.86
N ASN A 95 9.73 11.10 -9.98
CA ASN A 95 9.63 9.88 -10.79
C ASN A 95 8.46 9.01 -10.34
N HIS A 96 8.32 8.83 -9.03
CA HIS A 96 7.24 8.04 -8.45
C HIS A 96 5.87 8.64 -8.75
N ALA A 97 5.69 9.95 -8.48
CA ALA A 97 4.44 10.66 -8.74
C ALA A 97 4.05 10.60 -10.23
N MET A 98 5.02 10.76 -11.13
CA MET A 98 4.78 10.64 -12.57
C MET A 98 4.37 9.22 -12.95
N SER A 99 5.06 8.21 -12.42
CA SER A 99 4.77 6.80 -12.68
C SER A 99 3.37 6.40 -12.18
N LEU A 100 2.93 6.93 -11.04
CA LEU A 100 1.57 6.74 -10.54
C LEU A 100 0.54 7.41 -11.45
N LYS A 101 0.82 8.64 -11.92
CA LYS A 101 -0.08 9.37 -12.83
C LYS A 101 -0.26 8.67 -14.18
N LEU A 102 0.80 8.05 -14.69
CA LEU A 102 0.78 7.33 -15.97
C LEU A 102 0.16 5.93 -15.85
N ARG A 103 0.00 5.40 -14.63
CA ARG A 103 -0.55 4.07 -14.42
C ARG A 103 -2.06 4.06 -14.69
N HIS A 104 -2.48 3.25 -15.66
CA HIS A 104 -3.89 2.93 -15.85
C HIS A 104 -4.40 1.99 -14.74
N GLU A 105 -5.64 2.21 -14.30
CA GLU A 105 -6.30 1.38 -13.30
C GLU A 105 -6.26 -0.11 -13.69
N GLY A 106 -6.06 -0.99 -12.71
CA GLY A 106 -5.93 -2.43 -12.94
C GLY A 106 -4.55 -2.91 -13.44
N THR A 107 -3.71 -2.02 -13.96
CA THR A 107 -2.37 -2.39 -14.46
C THR A 107 -1.49 -2.92 -13.32
N GLY A 108 -0.88 -4.08 -13.56
CA GLY A 108 0.08 -4.71 -12.63
C GLY A 108 -0.54 -5.49 -11.47
N LEU A 109 -1.87 -5.49 -11.30
CA LEU A 109 -2.51 -6.19 -10.18
C LEU A 109 -2.35 -7.72 -10.24
N TRP A 110 -2.08 -8.28 -11.42
CA TRP A 110 -1.79 -9.70 -11.58
C TRP A 110 -0.56 -10.11 -10.76
N LEU A 111 0.44 -9.23 -10.62
CA LEU A 111 1.67 -9.50 -9.89
C LEU A 111 1.42 -9.75 -8.40
N LEU A 112 0.40 -9.11 -7.82
CA LEU A 112 0.02 -9.29 -6.42
C LEU A 112 -0.56 -10.68 -6.12
N LYS A 113 -0.95 -11.42 -7.17
CA LYS A 113 -1.46 -12.79 -7.07
C LYS A 113 -0.35 -13.84 -7.22
N GLU A 114 0.84 -13.44 -7.64
CA GLU A 114 1.97 -14.35 -7.85
C GLU A 114 2.54 -14.82 -6.52
N SER A 115 2.66 -16.14 -6.36
CA SER A 115 3.19 -16.76 -5.13
C SER A 115 4.63 -16.35 -4.85
N ARG A 116 5.45 -16.20 -5.90
CA ARG A 116 6.84 -15.74 -5.80
C ARG A 116 6.92 -14.32 -5.22
N PHE A 117 6.02 -13.44 -5.66
CA PHE A 117 5.99 -12.06 -5.18
C PHE A 117 5.55 -12.00 -3.71
N ASN A 118 4.49 -12.72 -3.35
CA ASN A 118 4.04 -12.80 -1.96
C ASN A 118 5.10 -13.45 -1.05
N GLY A 119 5.83 -14.44 -1.56
CA GLY A 119 6.97 -15.02 -0.87
C GLY A 119 8.08 -13.99 -0.62
N TRP A 120 8.42 -13.17 -1.62
CA TRP A 120 9.41 -12.09 -1.45
C TRP A 120 8.97 -11.07 -0.39
N LEU A 121 7.70 -10.67 -0.36
CA LEU A 121 7.18 -9.74 0.64
C LEU A 121 7.22 -10.27 2.09
N GLN A 122 7.14 -11.59 2.28
CA GLN A 122 6.98 -12.20 3.60
C GLN A 122 8.30 -12.73 4.20
N ASN A 123 9.36 -12.88 3.39
CA ASN A 123 10.59 -13.51 3.80
C ASN A 123 11.75 -12.51 3.92
N CYS A 124 12.51 -12.64 5.02
CA CYS A 124 13.79 -11.96 5.21
C CYS A 124 14.82 -12.40 4.16
N ASP A 125 15.79 -11.53 3.86
CA ASP A 125 16.91 -11.80 2.94
C ASP A 125 16.50 -12.36 1.56
N SER A 126 15.36 -11.90 1.05
CA SER A 126 14.84 -12.32 -0.25
C SER A 126 15.02 -11.24 -1.32
N HIS A 127 15.31 -11.67 -2.55
CA HIS A 127 15.50 -10.78 -3.69
C HIS A 127 14.62 -11.21 -4.85
N ILE A 128 14.05 -10.22 -5.55
CA ILE A 128 13.31 -10.44 -6.80
C ILE A 128 13.82 -9.47 -7.85
N TRP A 129 14.09 -10.01 -9.05
CA TRP A 129 14.49 -9.23 -10.20
C TRP A 129 13.39 -9.28 -11.27
N PHE A 130 12.94 -8.11 -11.69
CA PHE A 130 11.96 -7.97 -12.77
C PHE A 130 12.65 -7.66 -14.08
N TYR A 131 12.75 -8.66 -14.95
CA TYR A 131 13.28 -8.50 -16.30
C TYR A 131 12.13 -8.37 -17.31
N GLY A 132 12.38 -7.60 -18.37
CA GLY A 132 11.42 -7.44 -19.45
C GLY A 132 11.97 -6.50 -20.52
N ILE A 133 11.40 -6.57 -21.71
CA ILE A 133 11.79 -5.69 -22.82
C ILE A 133 11.59 -4.20 -22.47
N PRO A 134 12.31 -3.28 -23.13
CA PRO A 134 12.00 -1.86 -23.05
C PRO A 134 10.52 -1.60 -23.37
N GLY A 135 9.87 -0.71 -22.62
CA GLY A 135 8.44 -0.42 -22.79
C GLY A 135 7.46 -1.43 -22.16
N ALA A 136 7.93 -2.52 -21.54
CA ALA A 136 7.05 -3.50 -20.86
C ALA A 136 6.33 -2.98 -19.61
N GLY A 137 6.53 -1.70 -19.23
CA GLY A 137 5.89 -1.10 -18.06
C GLY A 137 6.53 -1.44 -16.71
N LYS A 138 7.81 -1.84 -16.68
CA LYS A 138 8.55 -2.18 -15.44
C LYS A 138 8.50 -1.07 -14.39
N THR A 139 8.77 0.18 -14.78
CA THR A 139 8.67 1.36 -13.92
C THR A 139 7.25 1.58 -13.36
N ILE A 140 6.21 1.30 -14.15
CA ILE A 140 4.80 1.35 -13.71
C ILE A 140 4.48 0.22 -12.73
N LEU A 141 5.09 -0.96 -12.90
CA LEU A 141 5.00 -2.04 -11.92
C LEU A 141 5.74 -1.66 -10.64
N ALA A 142 6.94 -1.10 -10.72
CA ALA A 142 7.71 -0.65 -9.56
C ALA A 142 6.93 0.38 -8.73
N SER A 143 6.25 1.34 -9.36
CA SER A 143 5.41 2.30 -8.63
C SER A 143 4.23 1.64 -7.91
N LEU A 144 3.57 0.66 -8.53
CA LEU A 144 2.53 -0.13 -7.87
C LEU A 144 3.09 -0.90 -6.67
N LEU A 145 4.27 -1.50 -6.82
CA LEU A 145 4.91 -2.27 -5.76
C LEU A 145 5.24 -1.38 -4.55
N ILE A 146 5.80 -0.20 -4.79
CA ILE A 146 6.11 0.78 -3.75
C ILE A 146 4.84 1.12 -2.95
N GLU A 147 3.74 1.47 -3.61
CA GLU A 147 2.47 1.79 -2.95
C GLU A 147 1.92 0.61 -2.14
N LYS A 148 2.07 -0.62 -2.65
CA LYS A 148 1.60 -1.82 -1.95
C LYS A 148 2.45 -2.15 -0.74
N VAL A 149 3.76 -2.02 -0.84
CA VAL A 149 4.67 -2.23 0.28
C VAL A 149 4.42 -1.19 1.38
N PHE A 150 4.25 0.09 1.03
CA PHE A 150 3.88 1.11 2.02
C PHE A 150 2.57 0.80 2.73
N GLN A 151 1.56 0.28 2.03
CA GLN A 151 0.28 -0.11 2.65
C GLN A 151 0.40 -1.29 3.62
N LEU A 152 1.35 -2.20 3.39
CA LEU A 152 1.53 -3.41 4.19
C LEU A 152 2.57 -3.24 5.30
N CYS A 153 3.39 -2.19 5.23
CA CYS A 153 4.50 -1.93 6.13
C CYS A 153 4.04 -1.75 7.58
N LYS A 154 4.65 -2.48 8.50
CA LYS A 154 4.42 -2.33 9.94
C LYS A 154 5.32 -1.22 10.53
N PRO A 155 5.02 -0.72 11.75
CA PRO A 155 5.87 0.28 12.42
C PRO A 155 7.33 -0.13 12.64
N SER A 156 7.60 -1.42 12.77
CA SER A 156 8.95 -1.96 12.97
C SER A 156 9.67 -2.26 11.65
N GLU A 157 9.03 -1.99 10.52
CA GLU A 157 9.56 -2.23 9.18
C GLU A 157 9.84 -0.89 8.49
N ALA A 158 10.73 -0.88 7.50
CA ALA A 158 11.05 0.30 6.72
C ALA A 158 10.94 0.04 5.22
N VAL A 159 10.67 1.11 4.47
CA VAL A 159 10.58 1.06 3.00
C VAL A 159 11.40 2.19 2.41
N ALA A 160 12.25 1.88 1.45
CA ALA A 160 12.91 2.90 0.65
C ALA A 160 12.94 2.49 -0.82
N PHE A 161 12.97 3.49 -1.70
CA PHE A 161 12.95 3.25 -3.13
C PHE A 161 13.79 4.28 -3.89
N PHE A 162 14.17 3.92 -5.11
CA PHE A 162 14.89 4.81 -6.01
C PHE A 162 14.57 4.49 -7.48
N TYR A 163 14.68 5.50 -8.34
CA TYR A 163 14.57 5.35 -9.80
C TYR A 163 15.89 5.82 -10.41
N CYS A 164 16.71 4.89 -10.90
CA CYS A 164 17.82 5.21 -11.80
C CYS A 164 17.23 5.80 -13.09
N ASP A 165 17.95 6.73 -13.71
CA ASP A 165 17.54 7.37 -14.97
C ASP A 165 18.78 7.64 -15.84
N TYR A 166 18.83 7.02 -17.03
CA TYR A 166 19.95 7.18 -17.96
C TYR A 166 20.13 8.63 -18.44
N LYS A 167 19.11 9.49 -18.31
CA LYS A 167 19.18 10.91 -18.69
C LYS A 167 19.70 11.81 -17.58
N ASP A 168 19.73 11.33 -16.34
CA ASP A 168 20.13 12.09 -15.17
C ASP A 168 21.36 11.42 -14.53
N THR A 169 22.54 11.98 -14.78
CA THR A 169 23.80 11.44 -14.25
C THR A 169 23.82 11.41 -12.73
N ALA A 170 23.06 12.28 -12.05
CA ALA A 170 22.94 12.25 -10.60
C ALA A 170 22.14 11.03 -10.13
N LYS A 171 21.21 10.51 -10.93
CA LYS A 171 20.47 9.27 -10.64
C LYS A 171 21.22 8.00 -11.03
N GLN A 172 22.42 8.14 -11.61
CA GLN A 172 23.32 7.03 -11.92
C GLN A 172 24.42 6.86 -10.88
N ASP A 173 24.69 7.91 -10.10
CA ASP A 173 25.78 7.93 -9.13
C ASP A 173 25.40 7.14 -7.85
N PRO A 174 26.22 6.16 -7.44
CA PRO A 174 25.98 5.37 -6.24
C PRO A 174 25.83 6.21 -4.97
N CYS A 175 26.57 7.32 -4.82
CA CYS A 175 26.48 8.16 -3.64
C CYS A 175 25.12 8.86 -3.54
N TYR A 176 24.56 9.34 -4.64
CA TYR A 176 23.21 9.92 -4.64
C TYR A 176 22.14 8.88 -4.33
N ILE A 177 22.24 7.68 -4.94
CA ILE A 177 21.29 6.59 -4.69
C ILE A 177 21.28 6.20 -3.20
N LEU A 178 22.47 5.92 -2.64
CA LEU A 178 22.61 5.49 -1.25
C LEU A 178 22.22 6.60 -0.26
N ALA A 179 22.58 7.86 -0.53
CA ALA A 179 22.20 8.99 0.31
C ALA A 179 20.69 9.23 0.30
N SER A 180 20.05 9.10 -0.87
CA SER A 180 18.59 9.21 -1.01
C SER A 180 17.86 8.15 -0.18
N ILE A 181 18.34 6.90 -0.22
CA ILE A 181 17.83 5.82 0.60
C ILE A 181 18.02 6.15 2.09
N ALA A 182 19.21 6.60 2.50
CA ALA A 182 19.50 6.91 3.90
C ALA A 182 18.61 8.05 4.45
N SER A 183 18.32 9.04 3.62
CA SER A 183 17.39 10.13 3.95
C SER A 183 15.95 9.61 4.12
N GLN A 184 15.48 8.73 3.22
CA GLN A 184 14.16 8.10 3.35
C GLN A 184 14.02 7.25 4.62
N ILE A 185 15.06 6.51 5.01
CA ILE A 185 15.05 5.69 6.22
C ILE A 185 15.13 6.56 7.49
N ALA A 186 15.94 7.62 7.47
CA ALA A 186 16.03 8.58 8.56
C ALA A 186 14.68 9.22 8.88
N ILE A 187 13.89 9.52 7.83
CA ILE A 187 12.53 10.04 7.99
C ILE A 187 11.67 9.05 8.77
N GLN A 188 11.81 7.74 8.58
CA GLN A 188 10.94 6.70 9.17
C GLN A 188 11.20 6.36 10.64
N HIS A 189 12.36 6.72 11.21
CA HIS A 189 12.69 6.38 12.59
C HIS A 189 13.61 7.40 13.25
N GLU A 190 13.28 7.84 14.46
CA GLU A 190 14.00 8.89 15.19
C GLU A 190 15.50 8.59 15.33
N LYS A 191 15.85 7.40 15.82
CA LYS A 191 17.27 6.96 15.92
C LYS A 191 17.96 6.87 14.55
N ALA A 192 17.23 6.59 13.47
CA ALA A 192 17.83 6.55 12.13
C ALA A 192 18.18 7.98 11.67
N CYS A 193 17.37 8.95 12.05
CA CYS A 193 17.65 10.38 11.87
C CYS A 193 18.85 10.82 12.71
N GLU A 194 18.92 10.44 13.99
CA GLU A 194 20.06 10.73 14.86
C GLU A 194 21.38 10.20 14.28
N ILE A 195 21.40 8.97 13.77
CA ILE A 195 22.56 8.39 13.08
C ILE A 195 22.93 9.22 11.85
N LEU A 196 21.95 9.64 11.04
CA LEU A 196 22.20 10.47 9.86
C LEU A 196 22.78 11.84 10.24
N GLU A 197 22.26 12.47 11.30
CA GLU A 197 22.79 13.73 11.84
C GLU A 197 24.21 13.58 12.36
N GLU A 198 24.54 12.48 13.03
CA GLU A 198 25.88 12.20 13.52
C GLU A 198 26.87 12.01 12.38
N GLU A 199 26.50 11.29 11.33
CA GLU A 199 27.34 11.17 10.14
C GLU A 199 27.50 12.52 9.44
N HIS A 200 26.44 13.33 9.33
CA HIS A 200 26.53 14.69 8.78
C HIS A 200 27.55 15.57 9.52
N LYS A 201 27.61 15.49 10.85
CA LYS A 201 28.57 16.27 11.66
C LYS A 201 30.03 15.89 11.41
N LYS A 202 30.30 14.66 10.95
CA LYS A 202 31.65 14.17 10.64
C LYS A 202 32.12 14.58 9.25
N ILE A 203 31.20 15.00 8.39
CA ILE A 203 31.52 15.47 7.05
C ILE A 203 32.29 16.80 7.15
N HIS A 204 33.32 16.95 6.32
CA HIS A 204 34.13 18.15 6.32
C HIS A 204 33.29 19.39 5.96
N PRO A 205 33.44 20.55 6.63
CA PRO A 205 32.62 21.74 6.36
C PRO A 205 32.64 22.24 4.92
N GLY A 206 33.68 21.91 4.14
CA GLY A 206 33.79 22.25 2.72
C GLY A 206 33.08 21.27 1.77
N THR A 207 32.56 20.14 2.26
CA THR A 207 31.82 19.17 1.46
C THR A 207 30.38 19.65 1.30
N THR A 208 30.04 20.12 0.11
CA THR A 208 28.72 20.67 -0.21
C THR A 208 27.78 19.65 -0.85
N ASP A 209 28.28 18.45 -1.18
CA ASP A 209 27.53 17.46 -1.95
C ASP A 209 27.94 16.03 -1.57
N VAL A 210 26.95 15.13 -1.48
CA VAL A 210 27.13 13.71 -1.18
C VAL A 210 27.97 12.98 -2.21
N LYS A 211 28.04 13.46 -3.46
CA LYS A 211 28.91 12.87 -4.49
C LYS A 211 30.40 12.88 -4.13
N HIS A 212 30.80 13.76 -3.21
CA HIS A 212 32.18 13.86 -2.73
C HIS A 212 32.46 12.92 -1.55
N LEU A 213 31.43 12.23 -1.04
CA LEU A 213 31.58 11.19 -0.05
C LEU A 213 32.03 9.90 -0.74
N LYS A 214 32.68 9.05 0.05
CA LYS A 214 33.00 7.69 -0.37
C LYS A 214 31.75 6.80 -0.20
N PRO A 215 31.37 5.97 -1.19
CA PRO A 215 30.22 5.08 -1.08
C PRO A 215 30.21 4.22 0.19
N GLU A 216 31.38 3.80 0.67
CA GLU A 216 31.52 2.97 1.87
C GLU A 216 31.01 3.67 3.15
N ILE A 217 31.07 5.00 3.20
CA ILE A 217 30.52 5.79 4.31
C ILE A 217 29.00 5.65 4.32
N LEU A 218 28.36 5.77 3.15
CA LEU A 218 26.91 5.66 3.00
C LEU A 218 26.43 4.23 3.23
N VAL A 219 27.20 3.23 2.78
CA VAL A 219 26.91 1.81 3.08
C VAL A 219 27.00 1.54 4.59
N SER A 220 28.01 2.07 5.27
CA SER A 220 28.17 1.94 6.72
C SER A 220 27.01 2.60 7.47
N LEU A 221 26.61 3.81 7.05
CA LEU A 221 25.44 4.52 7.54
C LEU A 221 24.16 3.69 7.39
N LEU A 222 23.88 3.19 6.19
CA LEU A 222 22.69 2.38 5.91
C LEU A 222 22.66 1.09 6.73
N LYS A 223 23.80 0.41 6.91
CA LYS A 223 23.88 -0.78 7.79
C LYS A 223 23.45 -0.47 9.22
N LYS A 224 23.87 0.68 9.77
CA LYS A 224 23.43 1.10 11.12
C LYS A 224 21.93 1.41 11.15
N GLN A 225 21.41 2.09 10.13
CA GLN A 225 19.99 2.44 10.05
C GLN A 225 19.11 1.20 9.87
N PHE A 226 19.46 0.29 8.96
CA PHE A 226 18.71 -0.95 8.74
C PHE A 226 18.65 -1.83 9.98
N GLY A 227 19.69 -1.82 10.82
CA GLY A 227 19.71 -2.54 12.09
C GLY A 227 18.70 -2.03 13.14
N LEU A 228 17.97 -0.94 12.87
CA LEU A 228 16.90 -0.42 13.73
C LEU A 228 15.53 -1.01 13.42
N PHE A 229 15.39 -1.74 12.30
CA PHE A 229 14.13 -2.28 11.82
C PHE A 229 14.19 -3.81 11.80
N ASP A 230 13.04 -4.45 12.00
CA ASP A 230 12.91 -5.91 11.87
C ASP A 230 13.12 -6.32 10.41
N PHE A 231 12.64 -5.50 9.48
CA PHE A 231 12.70 -5.74 8.05
C PHE A 231 12.75 -4.42 7.27
N THR A 232 13.57 -4.36 6.23
CA THR A 232 13.63 -3.19 5.32
C THR A 232 13.42 -3.65 3.88
N THR A 233 12.43 -3.08 3.19
CA THR A 233 12.19 -3.34 1.76
C THR A 233 12.82 -2.24 0.91
N LEU A 234 13.67 -2.64 -0.03
CA LEU A 234 14.28 -1.76 -1.03
C LEU A 234 13.75 -2.05 -2.42
N ILE A 235 13.27 -1.01 -3.12
CA ILE A 235 12.80 -1.12 -4.51
C ILE A 235 13.59 -0.14 -5.37
N ILE A 236 14.43 -0.67 -6.27
CA ILE A 236 15.25 0.14 -7.17
C ILE A 236 14.84 -0.17 -8.61
N ASP A 237 14.28 0.82 -9.30
CA ASP A 237 13.93 0.73 -10.72
C ASP A 237 15.09 1.25 -11.58
N GLY A 238 15.32 0.61 -12.73
CA GLY A 238 16.31 1.05 -13.71
C GLY A 238 17.77 0.82 -13.32
N LEU A 239 18.10 -0.12 -12.43
CA LEU A 239 19.49 -0.35 -12.00
C LEU A 239 20.45 -0.65 -13.17
N ASP A 240 19.95 -1.17 -14.29
CA ASP A 240 20.70 -1.37 -15.53
C ASP A 240 21.11 -0.07 -16.23
N GLU A 241 20.49 1.06 -15.89
CA GLU A 241 20.82 2.41 -16.37
C GLU A 241 21.98 3.03 -15.57
N CYS A 242 22.41 2.38 -14.50
CA CYS A 242 23.47 2.82 -13.61
C CYS A 242 24.82 2.14 -13.98
N GLY A 243 25.82 2.92 -14.44
CA GLY A 243 27.19 2.45 -14.75
C GLY A 243 27.72 2.80 -16.16
N ASP A 244 29.00 2.54 -16.42
CA ASP A 244 29.73 2.95 -17.64
C ASP A 244 29.29 2.24 -18.95
N ASN A 245 28.34 1.31 -18.88
CA ASN A 245 27.80 0.62 -20.06
C ASN A 245 26.69 1.41 -20.78
N THR A 246 26.39 2.65 -20.36
CA THR A 246 25.43 3.54 -21.03
C THR A 246 26.06 4.41 -22.12
N ALA A 247 27.37 4.32 -22.33
CA ALA A 247 28.05 4.92 -23.48
C ALA A 247 28.34 3.87 -24.57
N ASN A 248 27.41 3.75 -25.52
CA ASN A 248 27.71 3.31 -26.89
C ASN A 248 27.08 4.33 -27.86
#